data_AF-A0A6J7DGT7-F1
#
_entry.id   AF-A0A6J7DGT7-F1
#
_cell.length_a   1.000
_cell.length_b   1.000
_cell.length_c   1.000
_cell.angle_alpha   90.00
_cell.angle_beta   90.00
_cell.angle_gamma   90.00
#
_symmetry.space_group_name_H-M   'P 1'
#
loop_
_entity.id
_entity.type
_entity.pdbx_description
1 polymer ?
#
loop_
_entity_poly.entity_id
_entity_poly.type
_entity_poly.pdbx_seq_one_letter_code
_entity_poly.pdbx_strand_id
1 'polypeptide(L)'
;MTTAFTGPHAELALAAIELEAVAHRALFDGDADLARRSLRAAAVVYRESWTLAPPGSWGRLLGMLKAAVLADPELAASCARYALDALNAAGAADESPPTAYVAALCAVIHGDDAQALRAIEGMRTGSPAFVRTAAAIEALARGDAAAYAQALGEIVRSFETRDEHLSGVAIADTAMMLERLAQPRGLAAVPGPSPVLPA
;
A
#
# COMPACT_ATOMS: atom_id res chain seq x y z
N MET A 1 1.75 -1.21 -29.64
CA MET A 1 0.38 -1.68 -29.33
C MET A 1 0.24 -1.70 -27.83
N THR A 2 -0.26 -0.62 -27.24
CA THR A 2 -0.61 -0.56 -25.81
C THR A 2 -1.89 -1.36 -25.66
N THR A 3 -1.82 -2.55 -25.04
CA THR A 3 -3.02 -3.28 -24.63
C THR A 3 -3.84 -2.33 -23.78
N ALA A 4 -4.98 -1.90 -24.32
CA ALA A 4 -5.87 -0.98 -23.62
C ALA A 4 -6.26 -1.61 -22.29
N PHE A 5 -6.30 -0.80 -21.24
CA PHE A 5 -6.79 -1.17 -19.91
C PHE A 5 -8.30 -1.38 -20.01
N THR A 6 -8.71 -2.50 -20.61
CA THR A 6 -10.11 -2.80 -20.97
C THR A 6 -10.45 -4.23 -20.57
N GLY A 7 -11.69 -4.47 -20.15
CA GLY A 7 -12.21 -5.78 -19.76
C GLY A 7 -12.53 -5.85 -18.25
N PRO A 8 -13.12 -6.97 -17.79
CA PRO A 8 -13.66 -7.08 -16.43
C PRO A 8 -12.63 -6.79 -15.32
N HIS A 9 -11.37 -7.20 -15.49
CA HIS A 9 -10.32 -6.91 -14.53
C HIS A 9 -9.96 -5.41 -14.45
N ALA A 10 -10.15 -4.65 -15.53
CA ALA A 10 -9.90 -3.22 -15.57
C ALA A 10 -11.05 -2.45 -14.93
N GLU A 11 -12.29 -2.85 -15.23
CA GLU A 11 -13.51 -2.29 -14.62
C GLU A 11 -13.50 -2.46 -13.09
N LEU A 12 -13.17 -3.66 -12.59
CA LEU A 12 -13.03 -3.89 -11.15
C LEU A 12 -11.90 -3.07 -10.54
N ALA A 13 -10.78 -2.89 -11.23
CA ALA A 13 -9.70 -2.06 -10.72
C ALA A 13 -10.12 -0.59 -10.58
N LEU A 14 -10.89 -0.06 -11.54
CA LEU A 14 -11.46 1.29 -11.45
C LEU A 14 -12.48 1.39 -10.31
N ALA A 15 -13.37 0.40 -10.15
CA ALA A 15 -14.33 0.37 -9.06
C ALA A 15 -13.64 0.34 -7.68
N ALA A 16 -12.52 -0.37 -7.54
CA ALA A 16 -11.71 -0.35 -6.32
C ALA A 16 -11.11 1.03 -6.05
N ILE A 17 -10.61 1.72 -7.09
CA ILE A 17 -10.07 3.08 -6.99
C ILE A 17 -11.17 4.09 -6.60
N GLU A 18 -12.39 3.93 -7.11
CA GLU A 18 -13.55 4.76 -6.73
C GLU A 18 -13.93 4.56 -5.26
N LEU A 19 -13.90 3.31 -4.77
CA LEU A 19 -14.11 3.00 -3.36
C LEU A 19 -13.02 3.60 -2.46
N GLU A 20 -11.75 3.57 -2.90
CA GLU A 20 -10.67 4.29 -2.23
C GLU A 20 -10.94 5.80 -2.21
N ALA A 21 -11.41 6.40 -3.31
CA ALA A 21 -11.74 7.82 -3.35
C ALA A 21 -12.82 8.20 -2.33
N VAL A 22 -13.88 7.39 -2.20
CA VAL A 22 -14.91 7.56 -1.16
C VAL A 22 -14.29 7.47 0.22
N ALA A 23 -13.45 6.45 0.47
CA ALA A 23 -12.80 6.28 1.76
C ALA A 23 -11.89 7.46 2.13
N HIS A 24 -11.08 7.94 1.17
CA HIS A 24 -10.14 9.02 1.38
C HIS A 24 -10.84 10.34 1.71
N ARG A 25 -11.95 10.64 1.04
CA ARG A 25 -12.79 11.81 1.39
C ARG A 25 -13.38 11.67 2.80
N ALA A 26 -13.94 10.50 3.10
CA ALA A 26 -14.48 10.21 4.43
C ALA A 26 -13.43 10.37 5.55
N LEU A 27 -12.17 9.99 5.29
CA LEU A 27 -11.06 10.22 6.22
C LEU A 27 -10.84 11.72 6.50
N PHE A 28 -10.83 12.57 5.47
CA PHE A 28 -10.71 14.03 5.64
C PHE A 28 -11.92 14.64 6.34
N ASP A 29 -13.11 14.10 6.12
CA ASP A 29 -14.35 14.54 6.76
C ASP A 29 -14.51 14.01 8.21
N GLY A 30 -13.59 13.15 8.67
CA GLY A 30 -13.65 12.53 10.00
C GLY A 30 -14.67 11.39 10.12
N ASP A 31 -15.25 10.91 9.02
CA ASP A 31 -16.16 9.77 8.99
C ASP A 31 -15.38 8.44 8.93
N ALA A 32 -14.86 8.03 10.09
CA ALA A 32 -14.09 6.81 10.25
C ALA A 32 -14.87 5.54 9.85
N ASP A 33 -16.20 5.54 10.00
CA ASP A 33 -17.05 4.40 9.72
C ASP A 33 -17.23 4.20 8.21
N LEU A 34 -17.54 5.27 7.47
CA LEU A 34 -17.62 5.23 6.02
C LEU A 34 -16.24 4.92 5.41
N ALA A 35 -15.18 5.55 5.92
CA ALA A 35 -13.81 5.26 5.50
C ALA A 35 -13.49 3.77 5.63
N ARG A 36 -13.73 3.19 6.81
CA ARG A 36 -13.45 1.78 7.08
C ARG A 36 -14.26 0.85 6.17
N ARG A 37 -15.57 1.06 6.04
CA ARG A 37 -16.42 0.20 5.19
C ARG A 37 -16.01 0.27 3.72
N SER A 38 -15.66 1.47 3.23
CA SER A 38 -15.24 1.68 1.85
C SER A 38 -13.87 1.05 1.56
N LEU A 39 -12.90 1.15 2.48
CA LEU A 39 -11.59 0.48 2.35
C LEU A 39 -11.72 -1.05 2.37
N ARG A 40 -12.60 -1.60 3.23
CA ARG A 40 -12.89 -3.04 3.22
C ARG A 40 -13.45 -3.50 1.88
N ALA A 41 -14.41 -2.74 1.34
CA ALA A 41 -14.96 -3.02 0.01
C ALA A 41 -13.89 -2.92 -1.09
N ALA A 42 -13.05 -1.89 -1.06
CA ALA A 42 -11.95 -1.72 -2.03
C ALA A 42 -11.00 -2.93 -2.00
N ALA A 43 -10.62 -3.43 -0.82
CA ALA A 43 -9.76 -4.59 -0.70
C ALA A 43 -10.36 -5.85 -1.35
N VAL A 44 -11.68 -6.07 -1.17
CA VAL A 44 -12.41 -7.17 -1.83
C VAL A 44 -12.38 -7.03 -3.34
N VAL A 45 -12.72 -5.84 -3.86
CA VAL A 45 -12.79 -5.59 -5.30
C VAL A 45 -11.40 -5.65 -5.96
N TYR A 46 -10.35 -5.19 -5.29
CA TYR A 46 -8.97 -5.35 -5.77
C TYR A 46 -8.59 -6.82 -5.92
N ARG A 47 -9.00 -7.68 -4.97
CA ARG A 47 -8.76 -9.12 -5.05
C ARG A 47 -9.52 -9.76 -6.21
N GLU A 48 -10.79 -9.40 -6.42
CA GLU A 48 -11.58 -9.87 -7.56
C GLU A 48 -10.97 -9.41 -8.89
N SER A 49 -10.48 -8.17 -8.94
CA SER A 49 -9.75 -7.64 -10.08
C SER A 49 -8.48 -8.46 -10.36
N TRP A 50 -7.76 -8.87 -9.32
CA TRP A 50 -6.53 -9.67 -9.44
C TRP A 50 -6.78 -11.05 -10.06
N THR A 51 -7.85 -11.75 -9.67
CA THR A 51 -8.13 -13.11 -10.18
C THR A 51 -8.45 -13.14 -11.67
N LEU A 52 -8.89 -12.01 -12.24
CA LEU A 52 -9.21 -11.85 -13.66
C LEU A 52 -8.08 -11.19 -14.46
N ALA A 53 -7.04 -10.68 -13.80
CA ALA A 53 -6.00 -9.88 -14.42
C ALA A 53 -4.93 -10.77 -15.09
N PRO A 54 -4.26 -10.27 -16.14
CA PRO A 54 -3.09 -10.94 -16.69
C PRO A 54 -1.95 -11.00 -15.67
N PRO A 55 -1.01 -11.96 -15.78
CA PRO A 55 0.20 -12.03 -14.95
C PRO A 55 0.96 -10.70 -14.89
N GLY A 56 1.67 -10.44 -13.79
CA GLY A 56 2.39 -9.18 -13.58
C GLY A 56 1.53 -8.02 -13.08
N SER A 57 0.21 -8.20 -12.90
CA SER A 57 -0.74 -7.16 -12.46
C SER A 57 -0.69 -6.82 -10.96
N TRP A 58 0.49 -6.85 -10.35
CA TRP A 58 0.73 -6.79 -8.90
C TRP A 58 0.23 -5.53 -8.20
N GLY A 59 0.02 -4.44 -8.95
CA GLY A 59 -0.59 -3.21 -8.43
C GLY A 59 -1.95 -3.45 -7.76
N ARG A 60 -2.71 -4.47 -8.19
CA ARG A 60 -3.99 -4.87 -7.58
C ARG A 60 -3.82 -5.44 -6.18
N LEU A 61 -2.81 -6.29 -5.97
CA LEU A 61 -2.51 -6.82 -4.65
C LEU A 61 -1.92 -5.75 -3.72
N LEU A 62 -1.14 -4.80 -4.26
CA LEU A 62 -0.70 -3.63 -3.51
C LEU A 62 -1.88 -2.76 -3.05
N GLY A 63 -2.84 -2.49 -3.95
CA GLY A 63 -4.08 -1.78 -3.62
C GLY A 63 -4.89 -2.51 -2.54
N MET A 64 -5.05 -3.83 -2.68
CA MET A 64 -5.71 -4.68 -1.68
C MET A 64 -5.05 -4.57 -0.29
N LEU A 65 -3.72 -4.74 -0.22
CA LEU A 65 -2.99 -4.75 1.06
C LEU A 65 -3.05 -3.38 1.74
N LYS A 66 -2.86 -2.30 0.99
CA LYS A 66 -2.94 -0.93 1.51
C LYS A 66 -4.34 -0.62 2.06
N ALA A 67 -5.38 -0.92 1.27
CA ALA A 67 -6.76 -0.73 1.70
C ALA A 67 -7.08 -1.56 2.97
N ALA A 68 -6.62 -2.82 3.01
CA ALA A 68 -6.80 -3.69 4.16
C ALA A 68 -6.12 -3.16 5.44
N VAL A 69 -4.86 -2.74 5.35
CA VAL A 69 -4.11 -2.15 6.49
C VAL A 69 -4.81 -0.90 7.04
N LEU A 70 -5.27 -0.02 6.15
CA LEU A 70 -5.97 1.20 6.55
C LEU A 70 -7.33 0.89 7.19
N ALA A 71 -8.02 -0.14 6.73
CA ALA A 71 -9.31 -0.58 7.27
C ALA A 71 -9.18 -1.19 8.67
N ASP A 72 -8.39 -2.26 8.84
CA ASP A 72 -8.21 -2.96 10.12
C ASP A 72 -7.13 -4.07 10.06
N PRO A 73 -6.52 -4.43 11.21
CA PRO A 73 -5.44 -5.42 11.26
C PRO A 73 -5.82 -6.85 10.86
N GLU A 74 -7.05 -7.29 11.17
CA GLU A 74 -7.50 -8.66 10.90
C GLU A 74 -7.64 -8.91 9.40
N LEU A 75 -8.27 -7.96 8.69
CA LEU A 75 -8.34 -7.97 7.24
C LEU A 75 -6.94 -7.94 6.61
N ALA A 76 -6.06 -7.05 7.10
CA ALA A 76 -4.67 -6.95 6.62
C ALA A 76 -3.93 -8.29 6.70
N ALA A 77 -4.01 -9.00 7.83
CA ALA A 77 -3.38 -10.30 7.99
C ALA A 77 -3.95 -11.36 7.03
N SER A 78 -5.27 -11.33 6.75
CA SER A 78 -5.89 -12.25 5.80
C SER A 78 -5.47 -11.97 4.34
N CYS A 79 -5.40 -10.70 3.96
CA CYS A 79 -4.95 -10.25 2.64
C CYS A 79 -3.46 -10.52 2.43
N ALA A 80 -2.62 -10.37 3.46
CA ALA A 80 -1.20 -10.69 3.42
C ALA A 80 -0.96 -12.18 3.13
N ARG A 81 -1.69 -13.09 3.80
CA ARG A 81 -1.61 -14.53 3.50
C ARG A 81 -1.97 -14.83 2.04
N TYR A 82 -3.06 -14.25 1.54
CA TYR A 82 -3.47 -14.43 0.14
C TYR A 82 -2.40 -13.92 -0.85
N ALA A 83 -1.81 -12.76 -0.57
CA ALA A 83 -0.76 -12.19 -1.41
C ALA A 83 0.54 -13.02 -1.38
N LEU A 84 0.88 -13.63 -0.24
CA LEU A 84 2.00 -14.58 -0.15
C LEU A 84 1.75 -15.83 -0.98
N ASP A 85 0.53 -16.40 -0.94
CA ASP A 85 0.17 -17.54 -1.78
C ASP A 85 0.30 -17.19 -3.27
N ALA A 86 -0.11 -15.97 -3.67
CA ALA A 86 0.05 -15.48 -5.04
C ALA A 86 1.52 -15.33 -5.44
N LEU A 87 2.39 -14.79 -4.57
CA LEU A 87 3.83 -14.69 -4.80
C LEU A 87 4.46 -16.07 -4.99
N ASN A 88 4.12 -17.03 -4.12
CA ASN A 88 4.62 -18.39 -4.18
C ASN A 88 4.20 -19.10 -5.48
N ALA A 89 2.97 -18.86 -5.95
CA ALA A 89 2.46 -19.41 -7.20
C ALA A 89 3.15 -18.81 -8.44
N ALA A 90 3.53 -17.53 -8.42
CA ALA A 90 4.23 -16.88 -9.52
C ALA A 90 5.70 -17.32 -9.64
N GLY A 91 6.36 -17.56 -8.51
CA GLY A 91 7.77 -17.98 -8.45
C GLY A 91 8.77 -16.89 -8.88
N ALA A 92 10.05 -17.26 -9.00
CA ALA A 92 11.15 -16.32 -9.21
C ALA A 92 11.14 -15.59 -10.58
N ALA A 93 10.39 -16.10 -11.56
CA ALA A 93 10.34 -15.50 -12.90
C ALA A 93 9.56 -14.17 -12.94
N ASP A 94 8.81 -13.82 -11.89
CA ASP A 94 8.01 -12.59 -11.78
C ASP A 94 8.62 -11.60 -10.76
N GLU A 95 9.91 -11.74 -10.44
CA GLU A 95 10.63 -10.81 -9.58
C GLU A 95 10.70 -9.42 -10.20
N SER A 96 10.17 -8.44 -9.47
CA SER A 96 10.03 -7.05 -9.89
C SER A 96 9.88 -6.14 -8.67
N PRO A 97 10.09 -4.81 -8.79
CA PRO A 97 9.87 -3.89 -7.67
C PRO A 97 8.45 -3.98 -7.05
N PRO A 98 7.36 -4.14 -7.84
CA PRO A 98 6.04 -4.41 -7.28
C PRO A 98 5.95 -5.71 -6.46
N THR A 99 6.49 -6.84 -6.93
CA THR A 99 6.45 -8.10 -6.16
C THR A 99 7.29 -8.03 -4.89
N ALA A 100 8.44 -7.37 -4.96
CA ALA A 100 9.26 -7.07 -3.79
C ALA A 100 8.49 -6.21 -2.77
N TYR A 101 7.74 -5.20 -3.23
CA TYR A 101 6.91 -4.39 -2.34
C TYR A 101 5.77 -5.19 -1.71
N VAL A 102 5.09 -6.06 -2.47
CA VAL A 102 4.08 -6.98 -1.92
C VAL A 102 4.70 -7.87 -0.84
N ALA A 103 5.86 -8.47 -1.12
CA ALA A 103 6.56 -9.34 -0.17
C ALA A 103 6.95 -8.59 1.12
N ALA A 104 7.46 -7.36 0.98
CA ALA A 104 7.83 -6.51 2.11
C ALA A 104 6.61 -6.17 2.99
N LEU A 105 5.47 -5.81 2.39
CA LEU A 105 4.25 -5.54 3.15
C LEU A 105 3.71 -6.76 3.88
N CYS A 106 3.67 -7.92 3.21
CA CYS A 106 3.23 -9.15 3.85
C CYS A 106 4.12 -9.49 5.07
N ALA A 107 5.43 -9.33 4.92
CA ALA A 107 6.39 -9.56 5.99
C ALA A 107 6.16 -8.60 7.17
N VAL A 108 6.03 -7.29 6.92
CA VAL A 108 5.77 -6.30 8.00
C VAL A 108 4.44 -6.55 8.70
N ILE A 109 3.38 -6.89 7.96
CA ILE A 109 2.05 -7.22 8.50
C ILE A 109 2.13 -8.44 9.43
N HIS A 110 2.96 -9.43 9.10
CA HIS A 110 3.17 -10.62 9.91
C HIS A 110 4.28 -10.49 10.97
N GLY A 111 4.97 -9.34 11.05
CA GLY A 111 6.07 -9.13 11.97
C GLY A 111 7.37 -9.87 11.60
N ASP A 112 7.53 -10.31 10.35
CA ASP A 112 8.75 -10.95 9.85
C ASP A 112 9.73 -9.92 9.30
N ASP A 113 10.45 -9.26 10.21
CA ASP A 113 11.39 -8.19 9.84
C ASP A 113 12.55 -8.71 8.97
N ALA A 114 12.97 -9.97 9.14
CA ALA A 114 14.03 -10.55 8.33
C ALA A 114 13.59 -10.72 6.86
N GLN A 115 12.36 -11.17 6.63
CA GLN A 115 11.81 -11.24 5.28
C GLN A 115 11.55 -9.86 4.69
N ALA A 116 11.10 -8.89 5.49
CA ALA A 116 10.93 -7.51 5.05
C ALA A 116 12.25 -6.94 4.51
N LEU A 117 13.34 -7.11 5.27
CA LEU A 117 14.68 -6.64 4.88
C LEU A 117 15.20 -7.31 3.60
N ARG A 118 14.92 -8.60 3.37
CA ARG A 118 15.29 -9.28 2.12
C ARG A 118 14.59 -8.67 0.90
N ALA A 119 13.34 -8.25 1.07
CA ALA A 119 12.55 -7.68 -0.02
C ALA A 119 12.95 -6.24 -0.40
N ILE A 120 13.62 -5.49 0.49
CA ILE A 120 14.03 -4.10 0.26
C ILE A 120 14.88 -3.94 -1.01
N GLU A 121 15.81 -4.88 -1.28
CA GLU A 121 16.71 -4.74 -2.42
C GLU A 121 15.94 -4.78 -3.76
N GLY A 122 14.95 -5.67 -3.87
CA GLY A 122 14.09 -5.72 -5.04
C GLY A 122 13.30 -4.42 -5.25
N MET A 123 12.81 -3.80 -4.18
CA MET A 123 12.11 -2.51 -4.25
C MET A 123 13.02 -1.38 -4.75
N ARG A 124 14.29 -1.36 -4.34
CA ARG A 124 15.26 -0.30 -4.69
C ARG A 124 15.58 -0.26 -6.19
N THR A 125 15.34 -1.34 -6.92
CA THR A 125 15.47 -1.38 -8.38
C THR A 125 14.32 -0.65 -9.10
N GLY A 126 13.30 -0.22 -8.37
CA GLY A 126 12.13 0.46 -8.90
C GLY A 126 12.26 1.97 -9.03
N SER A 127 11.12 2.63 -9.18
CA SER A 127 11.03 4.09 -9.27
C SER A 127 11.43 4.78 -7.94
N PRO A 128 11.66 6.11 -7.94
CA PRO A 128 11.93 6.85 -6.71
C PRO A 128 10.86 6.68 -5.62
N ALA A 129 9.60 6.41 -6.01
CA ALA A 129 8.54 6.13 -5.06
C ALA A 129 8.80 4.80 -4.31
N PHE A 130 9.18 3.73 -5.04
CA PHE A 130 9.56 2.46 -4.41
C PHE A 130 10.77 2.63 -3.49
N VAL A 131 11.79 3.38 -3.92
CA VAL A 131 12.99 3.64 -3.11
C VAL A 131 12.65 4.31 -1.78
N ARG A 132 11.81 5.36 -1.79
CA ARG A 132 11.36 6.04 -0.56
C ARG A 132 10.56 5.10 0.36
N THR A 133 9.64 4.32 -0.21
CA THR A 133 8.88 3.35 0.57
C THR A 133 9.76 2.24 1.14
N ALA A 134 10.78 1.78 0.39
CA ALA A 134 11.76 0.83 0.90
C ALA A 134 12.51 1.38 2.11
N ALA A 135 12.96 2.65 2.08
CA ALA A 135 13.63 3.27 3.21
C ALA A 135 12.73 3.29 4.48
N ALA A 136 11.44 3.59 4.33
CA ALA A 136 10.51 3.57 5.45
C ALA A 136 10.27 2.15 6.00
N ILE A 137 10.08 1.15 5.13
CA ILE A 137 9.90 -0.25 5.55
C ILE A 137 11.17 -0.80 6.20
N GLU A 138 12.35 -0.48 5.67
CA GLU A 138 13.63 -0.87 6.26
C GLU A 138 13.77 -0.30 7.67
N ALA A 139 13.47 0.99 7.86
CA ALA A 139 13.51 1.61 9.18
C ALA A 139 12.52 0.96 10.16
N LEU A 140 11.30 0.62 9.72
CA LEU A 140 10.32 -0.13 10.52
C LEU A 140 10.84 -1.51 10.94
N ALA A 141 11.42 -2.25 10.01
CA ALA A 141 11.95 -3.59 10.26
C ALA A 141 13.20 -3.56 11.17
N ARG A 142 13.96 -2.46 11.15
CA ARG A 142 15.12 -2.26 12.03
C ARG A 142 14.78 -1.67 13.39
N GLY A 143 13.56 -1.16 13.58
CA GLY A 143 13.20 -0.42 14.79
C GLY A 143 13.84 0.97 14.88
N ASP A 144 14.23 1.57 13.76
CA ASP A 144 14.89 2.87 13.73
C ASP A 144 13.86 3.99 13.58
N ALA A 145 13.46 4.57 14.72
CA ALA A 145 12.46 5.63 14.77
C ALA A 145 12.88 6.91 14.01
N ALA A 146 14.17 7.27 14.06
CA ALA A 146 14.66 8.49 13.42
C ALA A 146 14.68 8.35 11.89
N ALA A 147 15.21 7.23 11.40
CA ALA A 147 15.20 6.93 9.98
C ALA A 147 13.76 6.78 9.44
N TYR A 148 12.87 6.18 10.22
CA TYR A 148 11.47 6.02 9.86
C TYR A 148 10.76 7.38 9.70
N ALA A 149 10.89 8.26 10.69
CA ALA A 149 10.30 9.59 10.64
C ALA A 149 10.81 10.41 9.44
N GLN A 150 12.12 10.33 9.15
CA GLN A 150 12.69 10.99 7.97
C GLN A 150 12.10 10.45 6.66
N ALA A 151 12.09 9.12 6.49
CA ALA A 151 11.58 8.49 5.28
C ALA A 151 10.08 8.76 5.08
N LEU A 152 9.31 8.75 6.16
CA LEU A 152 7.89 9.10 6.14
C LEU A 152 7.66 10.54 5.68
N GLY A 153 8.44 11.50 6.20
CA GLY A 153 8.39 12.90 5.79
C GLY A 153 8.80 13.12 4.33
N GLU A 154 9.71 12.31 3.78
CA GLU A 154 10.03 12.32 2.35
C GLU A 154 8.87 11.79 1.49
N ILE A 155 8.16 10.76 1.96
CA ILE A 155 6.96 10.26 1.28
C ILE A 155 5.88 11.34 1.25
N VAL A 156 5.55 11.95 2.40
CA VAL A 156 4.52 13.00 2.50
C VAL A 156 4.83 14.17 1.54
N ARG A 157 6.05 14.73 1.58
CA ARG A 157 6.47 15.80 0.64
C ARG A 157 6.37 15.39 -0.83
N SER A 158 6.58 14.11 -1.14
CA SER A 158 6.43 13.60 -2.50
C SER A 158 4.98 13.48 -2.96
N PHE A 159 4.01 13.50 -2.05
CA PHE A 159 2.57 13.56 -2.37
C PHE A 159 2.08 15.00 -2.43
N GLU A 160 2.60 15.90 -1.59
CA GLU A 160 2.27 17.35 -1.61
C GLU A 160 2.62 18.03 -2.95
N THR A 161 3.56 17.46 -3.70
CA THR A 161 4.06 18.01 -4.96
C THR A 161 3.45 17.35 -6.20
N ARG A 162 2.46 16.46 -6.06
CA ARG A 162 1.82 15.78 -7.20
C ARG A 162 0.65 16.57 -7.75
N ASP A 163 0.60 16.64 -9.08
CA ASP A 163 -0.55 17.19 -9.79
C ASP A 163 -1.68 16.16 -9.98
N GLU A 164 -1.33 14.86 -9.96
CA GLU A 164 -2.26 13.76 -10.20
C GLU A 164 -2.22 12.71 -9.10
N HIS A 165 -3.40 12.25 -8.69
CA HIS A 165 -3.60 11.19 -7.72
C HIS A 165 -4.55 10.14 -8.28
N LEU A 166 -4.23 8.85 -8.11
CA LEU A 166 -4.96 7.74 -8.71
C LEU A 166 -6.46 7.74 -8.36
N SER A 167 -6.80 8.04 -7.10
CA SER A 167 -8.19 8.14 -6.62
C SER A 167 -8.83 9.51 -6.86
N GLY A 168 -8.11 10.45 -7.47
CA GLY A 168 -8.54 11.84 -7.60
C GLY A 168 -8.59 12.63 -6.28
N VAL A 169 -8.12 12.04 -5.17
CA VAL A 169 -8.00 12.69 -3.86
C VAL A 169 -6.53 12.88 -3.53
N ALA A 170 -6.14 14.09 -3.16
CA ALA A 170 -4.78 14.41 -2.73
C ALA A 170 -4.51 13.83 -1.34
N ILE A 171 -4.03 12.59 -1.29
CA ILE A 171 -3.81 11.86 -0.04
C ILE A 171 -2.53 11.03 -0.09
N ALA A 172 -1.72 11.11 0.97
CA ALA A 172 -0.51 10.31 1.16
C ALA A 172 -0.85 8.95 1.81
N ASP A 173 -1.70 8.17 1.13
CA ASP A 173 -2.18 6.86 1.58
C ASP A 173 -1.07 5.88 1.99
N THR A 174 0.08 5.96 1.32
CA THR A 174 1.27 5.15 1.60
C THR A 174 1.87 5.53 2.94
N ALA A 175 1.92 6.83 3.27
CA ALA A 175 2.38 7.30 4.57
C ALA A 175 1.40 6.87 5.67
N MET A 176 0.10 7.01 5.44
CA MET A 176 -0.93 6.56 6.40
C MET A 176 -0.87 5.06 6.68
N MET A 177 -0.67 4.25 5.64
CA MET A 177 -0.52 2.80 5.77
C MET A 177 0.72 2.46 6.60
N LEU A 178 1.86 3.10 6.32
CA LEU A 178 3.09 2.91 7.08
C LEU A 178 2.90 3.30 8.54
N GLU A 179 2.26 4.43 8.83
CA GLU A 179 1.97 4.86 10.20
C GLU A 179 1.14 3.83 10.96
N ARG A 180 0.12 3.27 10.30
CA ARG A 180 -0.70 2.20 10.90
C ARG A 180 0.10 0.95 11.25
N LEU A 181 1.10 0.60 10.43
CA LEU A 181 2.01 -0.52 10.68
C LEU A 181 3.06 -0.19 11.77
N ALA A 182 3.40 1.09 11.94
CA ALA A 182 4.36 1.58 12.93
C ALA A 182 3.78 1.66 14.34
N GLN A 183 2.47 1.90 14.46
CA GLN A 183 1.75 2.01 15.74
C GLN A 183 2.00 0.85 16.71
N PRO A 184 1.76 -0.43 16.35
CA PRO A 184 1.98 -1.55 17.27
C PRO A 184 3.46 -1.75 17.63
N ARG A 185 4.38 -1.13 16.88
CA ARG A 185 5.83 -1.20 17.11
C ARG A 185 6.34 -0.03 17.97
N GLY A 186 5.50 0.94 18.31
CA GLY A 186 5.92 2.16 19.01
C GLY A 186 6.79 3.10 18.17
N LEU A 187 6.69 3.00 16.84
CA LEU A 187 7.52 3.77 15.89
C LEU A 187 6.74 4.84 15.11
N ALA A 188 5.42 4.95 15.33
CA ALA A 188 4.60 5.95 14.64
C ALA A 188 5.19 7.35 14.84
N ALA A 189 5.44 8.04 13.73
CA ALA A 189 6.13 9.31 13.72
C ALA A 189 5.16 10.49 13.81
N VAL A 190 3.87 10.29 13.49
CA VAL A 190 2.80 11.29 13.46
C VAL A 190 3.28 12.56 12.74
N PRO A 191 3.30 12.55 11.39
CA PRO A 191 3.72 13.71 10.62
C PRO A 191 2.96 14.96 11.06
N GLY A 192 3.62 16.11 10.99
CA GLY A 192 2.97 17.40 11.23
C GLY A 192 1.81 17.66 10.23
N PRO A 193 1.03 18.73 10.45
CA PRO A 193 -0.09 19.08 9.58
C PRO A 193 0.33 19.15 8.11
N SER A 194 -0.43 18.49 7.23
CA SER A 194 -0.15 18.41 5.79
C SER A 194 -1.47 18.38 5.01
N PRO A 195 -1.58 19.04 3.84
CA PRO A 195 -2.79 19.01 3.02
C PRO A 195 -3.11 17.61 2.44
N VAL A 196 -2.14 16.69 2.46
CA VAL A 196 -2.32 15.31 1.97
C VAL A 196 -2.52 14.29 3.09
N LEU A 197 -2.74 14.75 4.33
CA LEU A 197 -3.05 13.91 5.48
C LEU A 197 -4.33 14.42 6.17
N PRO A 198 -5.25 13.54 6.58
CA PRO A 198 -6.37 13.91 7.43
C PRO A 198 -5.90 14.53 8.76
N ALA A 199 -6.75 15.38 9.34
CA ALA A 199 -6.49 16.05 10.62
C ALA A 199 -6.57 15.12 11.83
#